data_AF-A0A925FT19-F1
#
_entry.id   AF-A0A925FT19-F1
#
_cell.length_a   1.000
_cell.length_b   1.000
_cell.length_c   1.000
_cell.angle_alpha   90.00
_cell.angle_beta   90.00
_cell.angle_gamma   90.00
#
_symmetry.space_group_name_H-M   'P 1'
#
loop_
_entity.id
_entity.type
_entity.pdbx_description
1 polymer ?
#
loop_
_entity_poly.entity_id
_entity_poly.type
_entity_poly.pdbx_seq_one_letter_code
_entity_poly.pdbx_strand_id
1 'polypeptide(L)'
;MRNEIITVNSRKYDLSIRRSWNCRLAERLDPLLTFVGEFETDVNHPDLGFIRRGTVSYEYYWLGRWYNVFRFHEPGGEFRNFYCNINMPPSFENNVLDYVDLDIDILVWEDGSYKILDLEEFETNAVKYKYPGDVV
;
A
#
# COMPACT_ATOMS: atom_id res chain seq x y z
N MET A 1 -0.58 -19.17 15.83
CA MET A 1 -1.15 -18.12 14.96
C MET A 1 -1.33 -18.74 13.60
N ARG A 2 -2.51 -18.65 12.98
CA ARG A 2 -2.79 -19.38 11.74
C ARG A 2 -1.97 -18.76 10.60
N ASN A 3 -1.32 -19.63 9.83
CA ASN A 3 -0.42 -19.31 8.73
C ASN A 3 -1.22 -18.96 7.46
N GLU A 4 -2.29 -18.18 7.62
CA GLU A 4 -3.22 -17.86 6.55
C GLU A 4 -2.58 -16.84 5.61
N ILE A 5 -2.48 -17.23 4.34
CA ILE A 5 -2.02 -16.36 3.27
C ILE A 5 -3.18 -15.41 2.94
N ILE A 6 -2.90 -14.11 3.02
CA ILE A 6 -3.79 -13.05 2.60
C ILE A 6 -3.31 -12.56 1.24
N THR A 7 -4.23 -12.40 0.29
CA THR A 7 -3.94 -11.72 -0.97
C THR A 7 -4.38 -10.27 -0.85
N VAL A 8 -3.49 -9.35 -1.18
CA VAL A 8 -3.80 -7.92 -1.28
C VAL A 8 -3.89 -7.56 -2.76
N ASN A 9 -4.96 -6.86 -3.14
CA ASN A 9 -5.14 -6.30 -4.48
C ASN A 9 -5.25 -4.77 -4.39
N SER A 10 -4.34 -4.11 -5.08
CA SER A 10 -4.43 -2.68 -5.41
C SER A 10 -5.05 -2.57 -6.79
N ARG A 11 -6.16 -1.84 -6.91
CA ARG A 11 -6.88 -1.61 -8.16
C ARG A 11 -6.76 -0.18 -8.62
N LYS A 12 -6.82 0.03 -9.94
CA LYS A 12 -7.19 1.35 -10.48
C LYS A 12 -8.68 1.59 -10.29
N TYR A 13 -9.12 2.83 -10.50
CA TYR A 13 -10.51 3.22 -10.29
C TYR A 13 -11.52 2.49 -11.19
N ASP A 14 -11.09 2.02 -12.37
CA ASP A 14 -11.88 1.14 -13.24
C ASP A 14 -11.97 -0.31 -12.74
N LEU A 15 -11.51 -0.57 -11.51
CA LEU A 15 -11.47 -1.86 -10.82
C LEU A 15 -10.50 -2.89 -11.43
N SER A 16 -9.71 -2.51 -12.44
CA SER A 16 -8.62 -3.36 -12.92
C SER A 16 -7.54 -3.52 -11.85
N ILE A 17 -7.01 -4.74 -11.69
CA ILE A 17 -5.93 -5.01 -10.73
C ILE A 17 -4.64 -4.39 -11.27
N ARG A 18 -4.09 -3.41 -10.54
CA ARG A 18 -2.78 -2.79 -10.81
C ARG A 18 -1.66 -3.67 -10.25
N ARG A 19 -1.80 -4.10 -8.99
CA ARG A 19 -0.84 -4.94 -8.28
C ARG A 19 -1.58 -5.96 -7.41
N SER A 20 -1.00 -7.14 -7.28
CA SER A 20 -1.46 -8.19 -6.37
C SER A 20 -0.25 -8.84 -5.71
N TRP A 21 -0.30 -9.03 -4.40
CA TRP A 21 0.77 -9.66 -3.63
C TRP A 21 0.20 -10.45 -2.44
N ASN A 22 1.02 -11.32 -1.88
CA ASN A 22 0.66 -12.16 -0.75
C ASN A 22 1.34 -11.67 0.53
N CYS A 23 0.56 -11.58 1.60
CA CYS A 23 1.01 -11.28 2.95
C CYS A 23 0.49 -12.31 3.94
N ARG A 24 0.86 -12.16 5.21
CA ARG A 24 0.25 -12.89 6.33
C ARG A 24 -0.45 -11.91 7.26
N LEU A 25 -1.59 -12.31 7.82
CA LEU A 25 -2.23 -11.55 8.89
C LEU A 25 -1.39 -11.62 10.16
N ALA A 26 -0.84 -10.49 10.60
CA ALA A 26 -0.06 -10.39 11.83
C ALA A 26 -0.95 -10.01 13.02
N GLU A 27 -1.84 -9.03 12.83
CA GLU A 27 -2.74 -8.56 13.87
C GLU A 27 -4.06 -8.05 13.29
N ARG A 28 -5.14 -8.26 14.05
CA ARG A 28 -6.46 -7.69 13.76
C ARG A 28 -6.99 -6.99 15.01
N LEU A 29 -7.06 -5.66 14.94
CA LEU A 29 -7.62 -4.78 15.97
C LEU A 29 -8.62 -3.84 15.30
N ASP A 30 -9.86 -4.29 15.11
CA ASP A 30 -10.86 -3.56 14.33
C ASP A 30 -10.95 -2.07 14.74
N PRO A 31 -10.92 -1.13 13.77
CA PRO A 31 -10.96 -1.35 12.31
C PRO A 31 -9.59 -1.55 11.63
N LEU A 32 -8.49 -1.72 12.38
CA LEU A 32 -7.13 -1.91 11.86
C LEU A 32 -6.82 -3.39 11.59
N LEU A 33 -6.32 -3.66 10.38
CA LEU A 33 -5.66 -4.89 9.97
C LEU A 33 -4.17 -4.61 9.77
N THR A 34 -3.32 -5.45 10.33
CA THR A 34 -1.87 -5.39 10.12
C THR A 34 -1.40 -6.67 9.44
N PHE A 35 -0.81 -6.52 8.27
CA PHE A 35 -0.22 -7.61 7.52
C PHE A 35 1.29 -7.52 7.49
N VAL A 36 1.95 -8.65 7.25
CA VAL A 36 3.38 -8.73 7.00
C VAL A 36 3.64 -9.40 5.66
N GLY A 37 4.28 -8.66 4.77
CA GLY A 37 4.76 -9.11 3.47
C GLY A 37 6.29 -9.12 3.39
N GLU A 38 6.82 -9.76 2.35
CA GLU A 38 8.26 -9.78 2.07
C GLU A 38 8.48 -9.66 0.57
N PHE A 39 9.42 -8.81 0.15
CA PHE A 39 9.80 -8.67 -1.24
C PHE A 39 10.57 -9.92 -1.71
N GLU A 40 9.96 -10.74 -2.58
CA GLU A 40 10.56 -11.99 -3.07
C GLU A 40 11.72 -11.76 -4.07
N THR A 41 11.79 -10.58 -4.67
CA THR A 41 12.80 -10.19 -5.66
C THR A 41 13.32 -8.79 -5.39
N ASP A 42 14.47 -8.45 -5.95
CA ASP A 42 14.96 -7.08 -5.99
C ASP A 42 14.04 -6.23 -6.88
N VAL A 43 13.74 -5.00 -6.44
CA VAL A 43 12.88 -4.06 -7.16
C VAL A 43 13.60 -2.73 -7.30
N ASN A 44 13.66 -2.19 -8.53
CA ASN A 44 14.09 -0.82 -8.77
C ASN A 44 12.84 0.05 -8.91
N HIS A 45 12.53 0.85 -7.89
CA HIS A 45 11.41 1.78 -7.91
C HIS A 45 11.91 3.18 -8.31
N PRO A 46 11.21 3.91 -9.19
CA PRO A 46 11.62 5.26 -9.61
C PRO A 46 11.81 6.21 -8.42
N ASP A 47 10.87 6.22 -7.47
CA ASP A 47 10.94 7.11 -6.30
C ASP A 47 11.54 6.48 -5.03
N LEU A 48 11.32 5.19 -4.79
CA LEU A 48 11.78 4.51 -3.58
C LEU A 48 13.21 3.97 -3.71
N GLY A 49 13.80 4.07 -4.91
CA GLY A 49 15.10 3.51 -5.23
C GLY A 49 15.12 1.98 -5.22
N PHE A 50 16.29 1.41 -4.95
CA PHE A 50 16.50 -0.03 -4.92
C PHE A 50 15.95 -0.65 -3.64
N ILE A 51 14.92 -1.48 -3.76
CA ILE A 51 14.35 -2.29 -2.68
C ILE A 51 14.93 -3.70 -2.83
N ARG A 52 15.64 -4.15 -1.78
CA ARG A 52 16.32 -5.44 -1.81
C ARG A 52 15.32 -6.57 -1.56
N ARG A 53 15.52 -7.71 -2.22
CA ARG A 53 14.88 -8.98 -1.86
C ARG A 53 15.05 -9.25 -0.36
N GLY A 54 13.97 -9.67 0.30
CA GLY A 54 13.91 -9.88 1.74
C GLY A 54 13.56 -8.63 2.55
N THR A 55 13.33 -7.48 1.90
CA THR A 55 12.73 -6.31 2.56
C THR A 55 11.37 -6.73 3.09
N VAL A 56 11.08 -6.39 4.35
CA VAL A 56 9.82 -6.74 5.01
C VAL A 56 8.90 -5.53 5.01
N SER A 57 7.64 -5.73 4.62
CA SER A 57 6.57 -4.74 4.74
C SER A 57 5.68 -5.07 5.93
N TYR A 58 5.53 -4.11 6.85
CA TYR A 58 4.40 -4.09 7.78
C TYR A 58 3.33 -3.18 7.20
N GLU A 59 2.18 -3.73 6.86
CA GLU A 59 1.14 -3.04 6.08
C GLU A 59 -0.08 -2.81 6.98
N TYR A 60 -0.44 -1.54 7.16
CA TYR A 60 -1.52 -1.11 8.03
C TYR A 60 -2.70 -0.62 7.21
N TYR A 61 -3.84 -1.29 7.39
CA TYR A 61 -5.09 -0.98 6.70
C TYR A 61 -6.19 -0.69 7.71
N TRP A 62 -6.77 0.51 7.66
CA TRP A 62 -7.94 0.85 8.48
C TRP A 62 -9.19 0.73 7.62
N LEU A 63 -10.05 -0.22 7.95
CA LEU A 63 -11.37 -0.36 7.32
C LEU A 63 -12.15 0.95 7.53
N GLY A 64 -12.51 1.62 6.42
CA GLY A 64 -13.19 2.92 6.45
C GLY A 64 -12.30 4.17 6.32
N ARG A 65 -10.97 4.04 6.26
CA ARG A 65 -10.08 5.18 5.98
C ARG A 65 -9.57 5.18 4.56
N TRP A 66 -9.34 6.37 4.03
CA TRP A 66 -8.91 6.62 2.65
C TRP A 66 -7.39 6.56 2.47
N TYR A 67 -6.73 5.72 3.27
CA TYR A 67 -5.29 5.53 3.17
C TYR A 67 -4.87 4.22 3.83
N ASN A 68 -3.71 3.73 3.41
CA ASN A 68 -2.98 2.66 4.09
C ASN A 68 -1.52 3.11 4.27
N VAL A 69 -0.81 2.47 5.20
CA VAL A 69 0.58 2.81 5.49
C VAL A 69 1.40 1.54 5.46
N PHE A 70 2.49 1.54 4.70
CA PHE A 70 3.50 0.49 4.74
C PHE A 70 4.72 1.00 5.48
N ARG A 71 5.24 0.18 6.40
CA ARG A 71 6.51 0.41 7.07
C ARG A 71 7.51 -0.63 6.56
N PHE A 72 8.49 -0.17 5.79
CA PHE A 72 9.51 -1.05 5.22
C PHE A 72 10.71 -1.18 6.16
N HIS A 73 11.21 -2.40 6.27
CA HIS A 73 12.46 -2.72 6.93
C HIS A 73 13.38 -3.46 5.95
N GLU A 74 14.65 -3.08 5.93
CA GLU A 74 15.68 -3.81 5.19
C GLU A 74 15.77 -5.27 5.65
N PRO A 75 16.36 -6.20 4.87
CA PRO A 75 16.50 -7.60 5.30
C PRO A 75 17.25 -7.78 6.64
N GLY A 76 18.05 -6.79 7.04
CA GLY A 76 18.73 -6.76 8.34
C GLY A 76 17.84 -6.33 9.51
N GLY A 77 16.59 -5.92 9.27
CA GLY A 77 15.63 -5.44 10.28
C GLY A 77 15.63 -3.93 10.50
N GLU A 78 16.62 -3.22 9.96
CA GLU A 78 16.71 -1.76 10.06
C GLU A 78 15.50 -1.11 9.37
N PHE A 79 14.97 -0.05 10.00
CA PHE A 79 13.89 0.73 9.39
C PHE A 79 14.40 1.39 8.10
N ARG A 80 13.57 1.34 7.05
CA ARG A 80 13.89 1.93 5.75
C ARG A 80 13.13 3.24 5.53
N ASN A 81 11.80 3.15 5.49
CA ASN A 81 10.91 4.27 5.23
C ASN A 81 9.45 3.89 5.53
N PHE A 82 8.57 4.88 5.61
CA PHE A 82 7.14 4.68 5.42
C PHE A 82 6.74 4.98 3.98
N TYR A 83 5.72 4.30 3.50
CA TYR A 83 5.06 4.54 2.23
C TYR A 83 3.55 4.54 2.44
N CYS A 84 2.93 5.70 2.28
CA CYS A 84 1.52 5.90 2.57
C CYS A 84 0.75 6.08 1.27
N ASN A 85 -0.14 5.14 0.94
CA ASN A 85 -0.97 5.22 -0.25
C ASN A 85 -2.29 5.94 0.11
N ILE A 86 -2.71 6.90 -0.69
CA ILE A 86 -4.09 7.41 -0.67
C ILE A 86 -4.97 6.47 -1.50
N ASN A 87 -6.06 6.01 -0.90
CA ASN A 87 -6.94 5.02 -1.51
C ASN A 87 -8.40 5.26 -1.13
N MET A 88 -9.32 4.58 -1.80
CA MET A 88 -10.66 4.40 -1.27
C MET A 88 -10.63 3.40 -0.10
N PRO A 89 -11.59 3.49 0.86
CA PRO A 89 -11.66 2.56 1.97
C PRO A 89 -11.55 1.09 1.55
N PRO A 90 -10.62 0.32 2.13
CA PRO A 90 -10.40 -1.06 1.75
C PRO A 90 -11.57 -1.95 2.21
N SER A 91 -11.77 -3.05 1.49
CA SER A 91 -12.62 -4.17 1.89
C SER A 91 -11.76 -5.38 2.25
N PHE A 92 -12.23 -6.21 3.19
CA PHE A 92 -11.52 -7.43 3.59
C PHE A 92 -12.48 -8.59 3.79
N GLU A 93 -12.46 -9.54 2.86
CA GLU A 93 -13.32 -10.71 2.87
C GLU A 93 -12.59 -11.92 2.27
N ASN A 94 -12.87 -13.13 2.77
CA ASN A 94 -12.33 -14.39 2.23
C ASN A 94 -10.79 -14.39 2.05
N ASN A 95 -10.06 -13.81 3.00
CA ASN A 95 -8.60 -13.65 2.95
C ASN A 95 -8.09 -12.81 1.77
N VAL A 96 -8.93 -11.93 1.23
CA VAL A 96 -8.57 -10.96 0.22
C VAL A 96 -8.82 -9.56 0.77
N LEU A 97 -7.76 -8.75 0.80
CA LEU A 97 -7.88 -7.31 1.02
C LEU A 97 -7.86 -6.61 -0.33
N ASP A 98 -8.87 -5.79 -0.57
CA ASP A 98 -9.06 -5.15 -1.87
C ASP A 98 -9.29 -3.65 -1.67
N TYR A 99 -8.55 -2.83 -2.41
CA TYR A 99 -8.69 -1.37 -2.37
C TYR A 99 -8.46 -0.74 -3.74
N VAL A 100 -9.11 0.41 -3.95
CA VAL A 100 -8.86 1.27 -5.11
C VAL A 100 -7.80 2.29 -4.73
N ASP A 101 -6.68 2.23 -5.43
CA ASP A 101 -5.56 3.15 -5.34
C ASP A 101 -5.91 4.45 -6.07
N LEU A 102 -5.71 5.59 -5.41
CA LEU A 102 -5.98 6.91 -5.97
C LEU A 102 -4.70 7.59 -6.44
N ASP A 103 -3.67 6.81 -6.78
CA ASP A 103 -2.40 7.23 -7.37
C ASP A 103 -1.51 8.11 -6.47
N ILE A 104 -2.04 8.86 -5.50
CA ILE A 104 -1.25 9.73 -4.62
C ILE A 104 -0.55 8.89 -3.55
N ASP A 105 0.76 9.02 -3.48
CA ASP A 105 1.60 8.37 -2.47
C ASP A 105 2.43 9.39 -1.69
N ILE A 106 2.72 9.06 -0.42
CA ILE A 106 3.61 9.85 0.44
C ILE A 106 4.75 8.95 0.92
N LEU A 107 5.97 9.31 0.55
CA LEU A 107 7.20 8.68 1.02
C LEU A 107 7.73 9.48 2.22
N VAL A 108 7.95 8.81 3.35
CA VAL A 108 8.48 9.44 4.58
C VAL A 108 9.73 8.70 5.05
N TRP A 109 10.82 9.44 5.25
CA TRP A 109 12.11 8.91 5.70
C TRP A 109 12.22 8.93 7.23
N GLU A 110 13.28 8.31 7.76
CA GLU A 110 13.53 8.16 9.20
C GLU A 110 13.61 9.49 9.95
N ASP A 111 14.18 10.52 9.31
CA ASP A 111 14.28 11.88 9.87
C ASP A 111 12.94 12.65 9.83
N GLY A 112 11.87 12.04 9.32
CA GLY A 112 10.55 12.64 9.16
C GLY A 112 10.40 13.54 7.93
N SER A 113 11.46 13.72 7.13
CA SER A 113 11.32 14.36 5.82
C SER A 113 10.38 13.53 4.94
N TYR A 114 9.70 14.18 3.99
CA TYR A 114 8.73 13.51 3.14
C TYR A 114 8.68 14.08 1.71
N LYS A 115 8.17 13.26 0.80
CA LYS A 115 7.89 13.61 -0.59
C LYS A 115 6.50 13.10 -0.97
N ILE A 116 5.71 13.95 -1.62
CA ILE A 116 4.44 13.56 -2.25
C ILE A 116 4.76 13.13 -3.68
N LEU A 117 4.21 11.99 -4.10
CA LEU A 117 4.44 11.35 -5.38
C LEU A 117 3.15 11.31 -6.20
N ASP A 118 3.31 11.17 -7.52
CA ASP A 118 2.25 10.76 -8.45
C ASP A 118 0.99 11.66 -8.50
N LEU A 119 1.09 12.93 -8.07
CA LEU A 119 0.02 13.93 -8.18
C LEU A 119 -0.43 14.16 -9.64
N GLU A 120 0.49 14.17 -10.59
CA GLU A 120 0.16 14.32 -12.01
C GLU A 120 -0.57 13.09 -12.56
N GLU A 121 -0.22 11.88 -12.08
CA GLU A 121 -0.93 10.65 -12.43
C GLU A 121 -2.36 10.70 -11.88
N PHE A 122 -2.54 11.14 -10.63
CA PHE A 122 -3.86 11.38 -10.04
C PHE A 122 -4.69 12.35 -10.86
N GLU A 123 -4.17 13.54 -11.19
CA GLU A 123 -4.89 14.55 -11.99
C GLU A 123 -5.31 13.98 -13.36
N THR A 124 -4.41 13.26 -14.02
CA THR A 124 -4.67 12.61 -15.31
C THR A 124 -5.74 11.54 -15.19
N ASN A 125 -5.63 10.67 -14.18
CA ASN A 125 -6.56 9.56 -13.96
C ASN A 125 -7.93 10.05 -13.45
N ALA A 126 -7.98 11.13 -12.68
CA ALA A 126 -9.22 11.75 -12.24
C ALA A 126 -10.07 12.20 -13.42
N VAL A 127 -9.44 12.78 -14.47
CA VAL A 127 -10.12 13.10 -15.72
C VAL A 127 -10.50 11.84 -16.50
N LYS A 128 -9.56 10.91 -16.66
CA LYS A 128 -9.74 9.67 -17.45
C LYS A 128 -10.90 8.82 -16.93
N TYR A 129 -10.94 8.59 -15.63
CA TYR A 129 -11.93 7.74 -14.97
C TYR A 129 -13.13 8.52 -14.43
N LYS A 130 -13.12 9.86 -14.55
CA LYS A 130 -14.19 10.75 -14.09
C LYS A 130 -14.47 10.58 -12.61
N TYR A 131 -13.44 10.78 -11.80
CA TYR A 131 -13.58 10.72 -10.34
C TYR A 131 -14.71 11.67 -9.89
N PRO A 132 -15.61 11.21 -9.01
CA PRO A 132 -16.65 12.06 -8.46
C PRO A 132 -16.05 13.13 -7.54
N GLY A 133 -16.78 14.23 -7.32
CA GLY A 133 -16.26 15.38 -6.59
C GLY A 133 -15.99 15.15 -5.09
N ASP A 134 -16.37 14.00 -4.54
CA ASP A 134 -16.00 13.54 -3.20
C ASP A 134 -14.70 12.73 -3.17
N VAL A 135 -14.13 12.42 -4.34
CA VAL A 135 -12.82 11.78 -4.52
C VAL A 135 -11.75 12.80 -4.93
N VAL A 136 -12.14 13.90 -5.60
CA VAL A 136 -11.26 14.97 -6.11
C VAL A 136 -11.12 16.11 -5.10
#